data_AF-A0A5C8NGM8-F1
#
_entry.id   AF-A0A5C8NGM8-F1
#
_cell.length_a   1.000
_cell.length_b   1.000
_cell.length_c   1.000
_cell.angle_alpha   90.00
_cell.angle_beta   90.00
_cell.angle_gamma   90.00
#
_symmetry.space_group_name_H-M   'P 1'
#
loop_
_entity.id
_entity.type
_entity.pdbx_description
1 polymer ?
#
loop_
_entity_poly.entity_id
_entity_poly.type
_entity_poly.pdbx_seq_one_letter_code
_entity_poly.pdbx_strand_id
1 'polypeptide(L)'
;MGTTDTPAETYTSVEVHRSRIVVAAASRHGATAEIADRIATRLRTDLPSWSVVHADVLDWPTIDDADVVILGSAIYLGRWLRPAREALDRLDPSMEIWLFSSGPISGVAGEDRDLITADRRVKPLGVRDHAVFGGRLDSRLLSFWERWIARAARAPEGDLRDWAAIDAWADSIAQELDAAVTKDKS
;
A
#
# COMPACT_ATOMS: atom_id res chain seq x y z
N MET A 1 -64.97 -14.60 7.19
CA MET A 1 -64.04 -15.02 8.26
C MET A 1 -63.05 -15.97 7.61
N GLY A 2 -61.78 -15.55 7.47
CA GLY A 2 -60.74 -16.33 6.78
C GLY A 2 -59.85 -15.48 5.89
N THR A 3 -59.07 -14.57 6.47
CA THR A 3 -57.87 -14.02 5.83
C THR A 3 -56.71 -14.92 6.22
N THR A 4 -56.16 -15.66 5.26
CA THR A 4 -54.87 -16.34 5.41
C THR A 4 -53.77 -15.28 5.34
N ASP A 5 -53.19 -15.00 6.50
CA ASP A 5 -52.00 -14.19 6.65
C ASP A 5 -50.78 -15.10 6.38
N THR A 6 -50.13 -14.89 5.24
CA THR A 6 -48.87 -15.56 4.88
C THR A 6 -47.75 -14.76 5.52
N PRO A 7 -46.93 -15.33 6.42
CA PRO A 7 -45.81 -14.58 6.99
C PRO A 7 -44.77 -14.34 5.91
N ALA A 8 -44.41 -13.06 5.71
CA ALA A 8 -43.31 -12.66 4.87
C ALA A 8 -42.00 -13.13 5.51
N GLU A 9 -41.33 -14.08 4.87
CA GLU A 9 -39.93 -14.42 5.18
C GLU A 9 -39.08 -13.16 5.01
N THR A 10 -38.59 -12.65 6.13
CA THR A 10 -37.56 -11.61 6.14
C THR A 10 -36.24 -12.30 5.78
N TYR A 11 -35.86 -12.23 4.51
CA TYR A 11 -34.50 -12.56 4.10
C TYR A 11 -33.59 -11.47 4.68
N THR A 12 -32.95 -11.78 5.81
CA THR A 12 -31.77 -11.03 6.25
C THR A 12 -30.72 -11.21 5.16
N SER A 13 -30.62 -10.22 4.26
CA SER A 13 -29.48 -10.09 3.37
C SER A 13 -28.24 -10.02 4.26
N VAL A 14 -27.48 -11.10 4.31
CA VAL A 14 -26.09 -11.06 4.78
C VAL A 14 -25.41 -10.03 3.89
N GLU A 15 -25.16 -8.85 4.45
CA GLU A 15 -24.29 -7.87 3.85
C GLU A 15 -22.93 -8.57 3.72
N VAL A 16 -22.64 -9.05 2.52
CA VAL A 16 -21.33 -9.64 2.21
C VAL A 16 -20.38 -8.46 2.30
N HIS A 17 -19.78 -8.24 3.47
CA HIS A 17 -18.71 -7.28 3.64
C HIS A 17 -17.64 -7.68 2.65
N ARG A 18 -17.55 -6.95 1.54
CA ARG A 18 -16.64 -7.30 0.46
C ARG A 18 -15.29 -6.81 0.90
N SER A 19 -14.54 -7.70 1.54
CA SER A 19 -13.17 -7.51 1.96
C SER A 19 -12.36 -6.91 0.80
N ARG A 20 -12.10 -5.61 0.87
CA ARG A 20 -11.53 -4.81 -0.21
C ARG A 20 -10.16 -4.28 0.19
N ILE A 21 -9.17 -4.58 -0.66
CA ILE A 21 -7.81 -4.06 -0.55
C ILE A 21 -7.59 -3.03 -1.64
N VAL A 22 -7.09 -1.86 -1.25
CA VAL A 22 -6.59 -0.85 -2.18
C VAL A 22 -5.08 -0.72 -2.02
N VAL A 23 -4.37 -0.93 -3.12
CA VAL A 23 -2.93 -0.64 -3.23
C VAL A 23 -2.79 0.64 -4.02
N ALA A 24 -2.10 1.63 -3.47
CA ALA A 24 -1.90 2.92 -4.13
C ALA A 24 -0.50 3.44 -3.88
N ALA A 25 0.09 4.14 -4.86
CA ALA A 25 1.44 4.67 -4.69
C ALA A 25 1.68 6.01 -5.40
N ALA A 26 2.37 6.92 -4.69
CA ALA A 26 2.92 8.12 -5.32
C ALA A 26 4.29 7.79 -5.96
N SER A 27 4.38 7.94 -7.28
CA SER A 27 5.57 7.63 -8.06
C SER A 27 5.97 8.81 -8.94
N ARG A 28 7.28 9.11 -9.04
CA ARG A 28 7.80 10.16 -9.93
C ARG A 28 8.17 9.62 -11.31
N HIS A 29 8.79 8.44 -11.36
CA HIS A 29 9.35 7.83 -12.57
C HIS A 29 8.79 6.44 -12.87
N GLY A 30 7.64 6.10 -12.30
CA GLY A 30 6.96 4.81 -12.51
C GLY A 30 7.41 3.68 -11.58
N ALA A 31 8.67 3.69 -11.11
CA ALA A 31 9.23 2.58 -10.33
C ALA A 31 8.41 2.16 -9.09
N THR A 32 7.91 3.12 -8.30
CA THR A 32 7.08 2.84 -7.12
C THR A 32 5.68 2.32 -7.51
N ALA A 33 5.15 2.76 -8.64
CA ALA A 33 3.85 2.29 -9.15
C ALA A 33 3.97 0.85 -9.69
N GLU A 34 5.10 0.49 -10.28
CA GLU A 34 5.39 -0.90 -10.67
C GLU A 34 5.48 -1.82 -9.42
N ILE A 35 5.98 -1.33 -8.29
CA ILE A 35 5.96 -2.07 -7.01
C ILE A 35 4.52 -2.24 -6.51
N ALA A 36 3.72 -1.18 -6.52
CA ALA A 36 2.29 -1.25 -6.16
C ALA A 36 1.53 -2.28 -7.01
N ASP A 37 1.79 -2.27 -8.33
CA ASP A 37 1.16 -3.21 -9.26
C ASP A 37 1.56 -4.66 -8.97
N ARG A 38 2.83 -4.89 -8.64
CA ARG A 38 3.34 -6.21 -8.26
C ARG A 38 2.67 -6.72 -6.99
N ILE A 39 2.61 -5.89 -5.94
CA ILE A 39 1.93 -6.22 -4.68
C ILE A 39 0.46 -6.55 -4.94
N ALA A 40 -0.26 -5.70 -5.68
CA ALA A 40 -1.67 -5.92 -5.99
C ALA A 40 -1.88 -7.23 -6.76
N THR A 41 -1.01 -7.54 -7.73
CA THR A 41 -1.05 -8.80 -8.49
C THR A 41 -0.82 -10.02 -7.60
N ARG A 42 0.14 -9.93 -6.66
CA ARG A 42 0.43 -11.02 -5.73
C ARG A 42 -0.74 -11.27 -4.79
N LEU A 43 -1.28 -10.21 -4.18
CA LEU A 43 -2.45 -10.29 -3.29
C LEU A 43 -3.70 -10.84 -3.99
N ARG A 44 -3.96 -10.50 -5.26
CA ARG A 44 -5.06 -11.11 -6.04
C ARG A 44 -4.92 -12.62 -6.17
N THR A 45 -3.69 -13.10 -6.25
CA THR A 45 -3.40 -14.53 -6.40
C THR A 45 -3.62 -15.25 -5.08
N ASP A 46 -3.15 -14.66 -4.00
CA ASP A 46 -3.13 -15.32 -2.68
C ASP A 46 -4.44 -15.12 -1.91
N LEU A 47 -5.22 -14.07 -2.22
CA LEU A 47 -6.50 -13.74 -1.59
C LEU A 47 -7.67 -13.73 -2.59
N PRO A 48 -8.07 -14.89 -3.15
CA PRO A 48 -9.09 -14.95 -4.21
C PRO A 48 -10.50 -14.54 -3.75
N SER A 49 -10.78 -14.51 -2.45
CA SER A 49 -12.05 -14.03 -1.89
C SER A 49 -12.10 -12.52 -1.68
N TRP A 50 -10.96 -11.83 -1.83
CA TRP A 50 -10.85 -10.39 -1.62
C TRP A 50 -10.91 -9.63 -2.96
N SER A 51 -11.47 -8.41 -2.92
CA SER A 51 -11.41 -7.49 -4.04
C SER A 51 -10.16 -6.62 -3.93
N VAL A 52 -9.15 -6.86 -4.77
CA VAL A 52 -7.88 -6.10 -4.74
C VAL A 52 -7.78 -5.14 -5.93
N VAL A 53 -7.65 -3.85 -5.64
CA VAL A 53 -7.58 -2.77 -6.63
C VAL A 53 -6.24 -2.05 -6.52
N HIS A 54 -5.58 -1.82 -7.66
CA HIS A 54 -4.48 -0.86 -7.75
C HIS A 54 -5.08 0.47 -8.21
N ALA A 55 -4.95 1.52 -7.40
CA ALA A 55 -5.58 2.82 -7.65
C ALA A 55 -4.55 3.96 -7.68
N ASP A 56 -4.96 5.10 -8.25
CA ASP A 56 -4.22 6.34 -8.08
C ASP A 56 -4.27 6.76 -6.61
N VAL A 57 -3.14 7.28 -6.09
CA VAL A 57 -3.01 7.68 -4.68
C VAL A 57 -3.94 8.84 -4.27
N LEU A 58 -4.53 9.54 -5.24
CA LEU A 58 -5.50 10.61 -5.01
C LEU A 58 -6.95 10.20 -5.36
N ASP A 59 -7.19 8.94 -5.72
CA ASP A 59 -8.53 8.41 -5.97
C ASP A 59 -9.26 8.11 -4.64
N TRP A 60 -9.65 9.17 -3.94
CA TRP A 60 -10.29 9.07 -2.63
C TRP A 60 -11.56 8.23 -2.61
N PRO A 61 -12.48 8.32 -3.58
CA PRO A 61 -13.64 7.44 -3.58
C PRO A 61 -13.28 5.96 -3.55
N THR A 62 -12.18 5.56 -4.19
CA THR A 62 -11.70 4.18 -4.15
C THR A 62 -11.03 3.83 -2.82
N ILE A 63 -10.23 4.74 -2.26
CA ILE A 63 -9.53 4.53 -0.98
C ILE A 63 -10.51 4.54 0.21
N ASP A 64 -11.48 5.44 0.22
CA ASP A 64 -12.47 5.60 1.28
C ASP A 64 -13.44 4.39 1.37
N ASP A 65 -13.50 3.54 0.33
CA ASP A 65 -14.30 2.29 0.25
C ASP A 65 -13.48 1.04 0.67
N ALA A 66 -12.23 1.19 1.09
CA ALA A 66 -11.34 0.06 1.39
C ALA A 66 -11.40 -0.36 2.87
N ASP A 67 -11.32 -1.66 3.13
CA ASP A 67 -11.07 -2.20 4.48
C ASP A 67 -9.57 -2.17 4.80
N VAL A 68 -8.76 -2.41 3.76
CA VAL A 68 -7.31 -2.52 3.83
C VAL A 68 -6.67 -1.56 2.82
N VAL A 69 -5.70 -0.78 3.30
CA VAL A 69 -4.92 0.13 2.44
C VAL A 69 -3.44 -0.21 2.51
N ILE A 70 -2.85 -0.42 1.33
CA ILE A 70 -1.41 -0.53 1.15
C ILE A 70 -0.93 0.71 0.41
N LEU A 71 -0.35 1.65 1.15
CA LEU A 71 0.04 2.96 0.63
C LEU A 71 1.57 3.08 0.44
N GLY A 72 1.97 3.42 -0.78
CA GLY A 72 3.36 3.56 -1.18
C GLY A 72 3.80 4.98 -1.52
N SER A 73 5.07 5.29 -1.33
CA SER A 73 5.66 6.51 -1.91
C SER A 73 7.11 6.35 -2.31
N ALA A 74 7.51 7.09 -3.35
CA ALA A 74 8.91 7.36 -3.57
C ALA A 74 9.50 8.27 -2.47
N ILE A 75 10.72 8.00 -2.02
CA ILE A 75 11.46 8.87 -1.10
C ILE A 75 12.33 9.84 -1.89
N TYR A 76 12.15 11.14 -1.60
CA TYR A 76 12.97 12.22 -2.11
C TYR A 76 13.38 13.14 -0.97
N LEU A 77 14.68 13.33 -0.79
CA LEU A 77 15.25 14.17 0.28
C LEU A 77 14.70 13.79 1.67
N GLY A 78 14.64 12.49 1.96
CA GLY A 78 14.15 11.94 3.23
C GLY A 78 12.65 12.10 3.46
N ARG A 79 11.86 12.35 2.40
CA ARG A 79 10.41 12.56 2.51
C ARG A 79 9.65 11.81 1.44
N TRP A 80 8.45 11.36 1.79
CA TRP A 80 7.46 10.92 0.83
C TRP A 80 7.02 12.05 -0.10
N LEU A 81 6.67 11.67 -1.32
CA LEU A 81 6.07 12.58 -2.28
C LEU A 81 4.78 13.19 -1.72
N ARG A 82 4.50 14.42 -2.13
CA ARG A 82 3.35 15.19 -1.65
C ARG A 82 2.01 14.43 -1.75
N PRO A 83 1.65 13.76 -2.88
CA PRO A 83 0.39 13.03 -2.98
C PRO A 83 0.22 11.93 -1.91
N ALA A 84 1.27 11.17 -1.60
CA ALA A 84 1.18 10.15 -0.56
C ALA A 84 1.05 10.74 0.85
N ARG A 85 1.67 11.90 1.11
CA ARG A 85 1.48 12.61 2.40
C ARG A 85 0.07 13.15 2.55
N GLU A 86 -0.52 13.64 1.47
CA GLU A 86 -1.94 14.05 1.44
C GLU A 86 -2.87 12.84 1.66
N ALA A 87 -2.49 11.65 1.17
CA ALA A 87 -3.21 10.41 1.47
C ALA A 87 -3.14 10.03 2.95
N LEU A 88 -1.94 10.07 3.55
CA LEU A 88 -1.78 9.81 4.98
C LEU A 88 -2.64 10.74 5.85
N ASP A 89 -2.83 12.00 5.44
CA ASP A 89 -3.66 12.96 6.18
C ASP A 89 -5.17 12.63 6.14
N ARG A 90 -5.60 11.73 5.23
CA ARG A 90 -7.01 11.41 4.98
C ARG A 90 -7.41 9.98 5.37
N LEU A 91 -6.45 9.06 5.50
CA LEU A 91 -6.73 7.68 5.86
C LEU A 91 -7.48 7.59 7.20
N ASP A 92 -8.46 6.69 7.24
CA ASP A 92 -9.19 6.37 8.46
C ASP A 92 -8.34 5.42 9.34
N PRO A 93 -8.04 5.77 10.60
CA PRO A 93 -7.30 4.90 11.52
C PRO A 93 -7.96 3.55 11.83
N SER A 94 -9.23 3.35 11.49
CA SER A 94 -9.93 2.07 11.64
C SER A 94 -9.61 1.07 10.53
N MET A 95 -9.04 1.52 9.40
CA MET A 95 -8.57 0.64 8.32
C MET A 95 -7.31 -0.12 8.73
N GLU A 96 -7.10 -1.31 8.16
CA GLU A 96 -5.81 -1.97 8.27
C GLU A 96 -4.83 -1.36 7.26
N ILE A 97 -3.77 -0.72 7.77
CA ILE A 97 -2.85 0.08 6.94
C ILE A 97 -1.45 -0.52 6.94
N TRP A 98 -0.93 -0.78 5.73
CA TRP A 98 0.48 -1.08 5.47
C TRP A 98 1.10 0.03 4.63
N LEU A 99 2.37 0.34 4.90
CA LEU A 99 3.12 1.34 4.16
C LEU A 99 4.27 0.69 3.40
N PHE A 100 4.66 1.28 2.27
CA PHE A 100 5.94 0.98 1.65
C PHE A 100 6.65 2.20 1.07
N SER A 101 7.98 2.16 1.07
CA SER A 101 8.83 3.20 0.51
C SER A 101 9.70 2.66 -0.61
N SER A 102 10.00 3.50 -1.60
CA SER A 102 10.94 3.17 -2.68
C SER A 102 11.84 4.36 -3.02
N GLY A 103 13.15 4.19 -3.11
CA GLY A 103 14.04 5.31 -3.47
C GLY A 103 15.51 4.96 -3.41
N PRO A 104 16.41 5.88 -3.81
CA PRO A 104 17.83 5.76 -3.48
C PRO A 104 17.95 5.96 -1.96
N ILE A 105 17.90 4.83 -1.27
CA ILE A 105 17.98 4.68 0.17
C ILE A 105 19.31 5.33 0.57
N SER A 106 19.28 6.19 1.57
CA SER A 106 20.36 7.01 2.16
C SER A 106 21.73 6.34 2.42
N GLY A 107 21.93 5.09 2.02
CA GLY A 107 23.04 4.21 2.37
C GLY A 107 22.73 3.36 3.61
N VAL A 108 21.64 3.67 4.35
CA VAL A 108 21.27 3.00 5.59
C VAL A 108 19.76 2.69 5.61
N ALA A 109 19.41 1.44 5.32
CA ALA A 109 18.01 1.01 5.15
C ALA A 109 17.10 1.22 6.38
N GLY A 110 17.67 1.25 7.59
CA GLY A 110 16.90 1.49 8.83
C GLY A 110 16.48 2.94 9.03
N GLU A 111 17.34 3.90 8.66
CA GLU A 111 17.08 5.33 8.89
C GLU A 111 15.88 5.82 8.08
N ASP A 112 15.74 5.37 6.83
CA ASP A 112 14.64 5.80 5.97
C ASP A 112 13.28 5.26 6.43
N ARG A 113 13.23 4.02 6.96
CA ARG A 113 12.01 3.48 7.58
C ARG A 113 11.63 4.32 8.80
N ASP A 114 12.59 4.56 9.69
CA ASP A 114 12.38 5.29 10.94
C ASP A 114 11.95 6.74 10.69
N LEU A 115 12.54 7.41 9.69
CA LEU A 115 12.20 8.79 9.31
C LEU A 115 10.74 8.93 8.90
N ILE A 116 10.23 7.98 8.10
CA ILE A 116 8.84 8.00 7.63
C ILE A 116 7.89 7.54 8.72
N THR A 117 8.22 6.48 9.46
CA THR A 117 7.40 6.01 10.59
C THR A 117 7.33 7.07 11.71
N ALA A 118 8.34 7.94 11.82
CA ALA A 118 8.33 9.09 12.72
C ALA A 118 7.49 10.27 12.22
N ASP A 119 7.01 10.27 10.96
CA ASP A 119 6.10 11.31 10.46
C ASP A 119 4.84 11.35 11.34
N ARG A 120 4.46 12.56 11.75
CA ARG A 120 3.33 12.79 12.66
C ARG A 120 2.01 12.28 12.09
N ARG A 121 1.92 12.13 10.76
CA ARG A 121 0.75 11.57 10.05
C ARG A 121 0.60 10.08 10.23
N VAL A 122 1.72 9.35 10.41
CA VAL A 122 1.73 7.89 10.45
C VAL A 122 1.31 7.36 11.83
N LYS A 123 1.78 8.00 12.90
CA LYS A 123 1.50 7.59 14.28
C LYS A 123 0.01 7.33 14.61
N PRO A 124 -0.95 8.19 14.23
CA PRO A 124 -2.35 7.97 14.58
C PRO A 124 -3.01 6.82 13.80
N LEU A 125 -2.41 6.35 12.70
CA LEU A 125 -3.04 5.42 11.76
C LEU A 125 -2.92 3.94 12.16
N GLY A 126 -2.22 3.61 13.25
CA GLY A 126 -2.08 2.21 13.68
C GLY A 126 -1.41 1.31 12.63
N VAL A 127 -0.48 1.86 11.84
CA VAL A 127 0.20 1.15 10.73
C VAL A 127 0.78 -0.18 11.21
N ARG A 128 0.43 -1.26 10.50
CA ARG A 128 0.78 -2.63 10.84
C ARG A 128 2.23 -2.96 10.52
N ASP A 129 2.69 -2.56 9.34
CA ASP A 129 4.09 -2.66 8.96
C ASP A 129 4.47 -1.59 7.91
N HIS A 130 5.77 -1.34 7.80
CA HIS A 130 6.34 -0.45 6.80
C HIS A 130 7.60 -1.06 6.17
N ALA A 131 7.50 -1.45 4.89
CA ALA A 131 8.62 -1.95 4.10
C ALA A 131 9.37 -0.84 3.35
N VAL A 132 10.68 -1.01 3.18
CA VAL A 132 11.51 -0.12 2.34
C VAL A 132 12.17 -0.96 1.26
N PHE A 133 11.88 -0.64 0.00
CA PHE A 133 12.42 -1.32 -1.17
C PHE A 133 13.42 -0.45 -1.91
N GLY A 134 14.34 -1.09 -2.64
CA GLY A 134 15.18 -0.38 -3.60
C GLY A 134 14.35 0.33 -4.67
N GLY A 135 14.87 1.45 -5.17
CA GLY A 135 14.31 2.15 -6.33
C GLY A 135 14.93 1.69 -7.65
N ARG A 136 14.39 2.19 -8.77
CA ARG A 136 15.04 2.12 -10.08
C ARG A 136 15.68 3.47 -10.40
N LEU A 137 16.98 3.46 -10.67
CA LEU A 137 17.75 4.64 -11.02
C LEU A 137 18.17 4.57 -12.49
N ASP A 138 17.36 5.17 -13.37
CA ASP A 138 17.69 5.34 -14.80
C ASP A 138 18.10 6.79 -15.04
N SER A 139 19.39 7.01 -15.29
CA SER A 139 20.00 8.33 -15.48
C SER A 139 19.36 9.16 -16.61
N ARG A 140 18.65 8.52 -17.54
CA ARG A 140 17.91 9.17 -18.63
C ARG A 140 16.56 9.74 -18.19
N LEU A 141 15.95 9.17 -17.15
CA LEU A 141 14.68 9.63 -16.57
C LEU A 141 14.89 10.68 -15.47
N LEU A 142 16.12 10.80 -14.95
CA LEU A 142 16.46 11.74 -13.88
C LEU A 142 16.52 13.20 -14.37
N SER A 143 15.91 14.11 -13.60
CA SER A 143 16.16 15.56 -13.71
C SER A 143 17.62 15.90 -13.38
N PHE A 144 18.05 17.11 -13.74
CA PHE A 144 19.42 17.57 -13.52
C PHE A 144 19.87 17.45 -12.04
N TRP A 145 18.98 17.77 -11.10
CA TRP A 145 19.22 17.66 -9.66
C TRP A 145 19.34 16.20 -9.19
N GLU A 146 18.50 15.31 -9.71
CA GLU A 146 18.54 13.88 -9.37
C GLU A 146 19.83 13.22 -9.91
N ARG A 147 20.30 13.63 -11.10
CA ARG A 147 21.61 13.21 -11.64
C ARG A 147 22.78 13.68 -10.79
N TRP A 148 22.66 14.85 -10.17
CA TRP A 148 23.67 15.39 -9.25
C TRP A 148 23.74 14.59 -7.95
N ILE A 149 22.59 14.29 -7.34
CA ILE A 149 22.50 13.47 -6.12
C ILE A 149 23.02 12.05 -6.39
N ALA A 150 22.60 11.42 -7.48
CA ALA A 150 23.07 10.07 -7.85
C ALA A 150 24.59 10.01 -8.00
N ARG A 151 25.19 11.03 -8.64
CA ARG A 151 26.66 11.16 -8.76
C ARG A 151 27.34 11.41 -7.42
N ALA A 152 26.78 12.29 -6.58
CA ALA A 152 27.36 12.60 -5.27
C ALA A 152 27.32 11.39 -4.32
N ALA A 153 26.26 10.58 -4.39
CA ALA A 153 26.09 9.36 -3.59
C ALA A 153 26.84 8.14 -4.14
N ARG A 154 27.49 8.25 -5.33
CA ARG A 154 28.03 7.11 -6.08
C ARG A 154 27.02 5.95 -6.23
N ALA A 155 25.73 6.28 -6.30
CA ALA A 155 24.68 5.29 -6.40
C ALA A 155 24.83 4.55 -7.76
N PRO A 156 24.91 3.21 -7.78
CA PRO A 156 24.98 2.47 -9.03
C PRO A 156 23.72 2.74 -9.86
N GLU A 157 23.90 3.03 -11.14
CA GLU A 157 22.79 3.06 -12.10
C GLU A 157 22.23 1.63 -12.24
N GLY A 158 20.90 1.48 -12.22
CA GLY A 158 20.28 0.16 -12.29
C GLY A 158 18.94 0.05 -11.58
N ASP A 159 18.33 -1.12 -11.72
CA ASP A 159 17.15 -1.52 -10.95
C ASP A 159 17.60 -2.21 -9.66
N LEU A 160 17.35 -1.58 -8.51
CA LEU A 160 17.70 -2.11 -7.19
C LEU A 160 16.49 -2.75 -6.50
N ARG A 161 15.37 -2.89 -7.20
CA ARG A 161 14.18 -3.57 -6.66
C ARG A 161 14.47 -5.06 -6.53
N ASP A 162 14.39 -5.54 -5.29
CA ASP A 162 14.33 -6.96 -5.01
C ASP A 162 12.87 -7.41 -5.13
N TRP A 163 12.53 -7.93 -6.32
CA TRP A 163 11.17 -8.42 -6.59
C TRP A 163 10.77 -9.60 -5.72
N ALA A 164 11.72 -10.45 -5.33
CA ALA A 164 11.43 -11.57 -4.44
C ALA A 164 11.11 -11.08 -3.02
N ALA A 165 11.80 -10.04 -2.55
CA ALA A 165 11.48 -9.39 -1.27
C ALA A 165 10.11 -8.69 -1.31
N ILE A 166 9.76 -8.05 -2.43
CA ILE A 166 8.43 -7.43 -2.62
C ILE A 166 7.33 -8.50 -2.58
N ASP A 167 7.53 -9.61 -3.28
CA ASP A 167 6.59 -10.73 -3.27
C ASP A 167 6.45 -11.31 -1.86
N ALA A 168 7.56 -11.60 -1.19
CA ALA A 168 7.54 -12.15 0.17
C ALA A 168 6.82 -11.24 1.17
N TRP A 169 6.96 -9.91 1.02
CA TRP A 169 6.22 -8.96 1.84
C TRP A 169 4.71 -8.99 1.55
N ALA A 170 4.32 -9.02 0.27
CA ALA A 170 2.91 -9.17 -0.10
C ALA A 170 2.31 -10.49 0.41
N ASP A 171 3.05 -11.59 0.33
CA ASP A 171 2.65 -12.90 0.86
C ASP A 171 2.42 -12.85 2.37
N SER A 172 3.25 -12.10 3.11
CA SER A 172 3.09 -11.94 4.56
C SER A 172 1.81 -11.18 4.92
N ILE A 173 1.46 -10.16 4.14
CA ILE A 173 0.19 -9.42 4.31
C ILE A 173 -1.00 -10.33 4.04
N ALA A 174 -0.95 -11.12 2.97
CA ALA A 174 -2.01 -12.09 2.65
C ALA A 174 -2.23 -13.09 3.79
N GLN A 175 -1.15 -13.63 4.35
CA GLN A 175 -1.23 -14.57 5.47
C GLN A 175 -1.84 -13.94 6.73
N GLU A 176 -1.49 -12.69 7.05
CA GLU A 176 -2.09 -11.96 8.17
C GLU A 176 -3.61 -11.76 7.97
N LEU A 177 -4.02 -11.34 6.77
CA LEU A 177 -5.42 -11.08 6.46
C LEU A 177 -6.27 -12.37 6.47
N ASP A 178 -5.76 -13.47 5.90
CA ASP A 178 -6.45 -14.77 5.93
C ASP A 178 -6.59 -15.32 7.36
N ALA A 179 -5.55 -15.13 8.19
CA ALA A 179 -5.59 -15.54 9.59
C ALA A 179 -6.61 -14.71 10.40
N ALA A 180 -6.76 -13.42 10.11
CA ALA A 180 -7.75 -12.57 10.75
C ALA A 180 -9.19 -12.99 10.41
N VAL A 181 -9.47 -13.23 9.11
CA VAL A 181 -10.80 -13.70 8.65
C VAL A 181 -11.18 -15.05 9.26
N THR A 182 -10.20 -15.93 9.50
CA THR A 182 -10.46 -17.24 10.12
C THR A 182 -10.84 -17.11 11.60
N LYS A 183 -10.27 -16.13 12.31
CA LYS A 183 -10.59 -15.88 13.72
C LYS A 183 -12.00 -15.30 13.90
N ASP A 184 -12.44 -14.41 13.02
CA ASP A 184 -13.78 -13.81 13.11
C ASP A 184 -14.91 -14.81 12.83
N LYS A 185 -14.61 -15.96 12.22
CA LYS A 185 -15.56 -17.05 11.95
C LYS A 185 -15.63 -18.12 13.05
N SER A 186 -14.72 -18.10 14.03
CA SER A 186 -14.59 -19.13 15.08
C SER A 186 -15.20 -18.67 16.40
#